data_AF-A0A1J4SLB8-F1
#
_entry.id   AF-A0A1J4SLB8-F1
#
_cell.length_a   1.000
_cell.length_b   1.000
_cell.length_c   1.000
_cell.angle_alpha   90.00
_cell.angle_beta   90.00
_cell.angle_gamma   90.00
#
_symmetry.space_group_name_H-M   'P 1'
#
loop_
_entity.id
_entity.type
_entity.pdbx_description
1 polymer ?
#
loop_
_entity_poly.entity_id
_entity_poly.type
_entity_poly.pdbx_seq_one_letter_code
_entity_poly.pdbx_strand_id
1 'polypeptide(L)'
;MKPTKHQGAWALIFFLSLAVAGAFCPSPVFCQANTRAEEQSFDYNPDAGETPKIQQFAAETTYEDAVLVNHPIYGAIMFSKYRWKSWVTRSLYLTLINIALIAVMLSLSKNEEYNLIVAYVLSGASFALSIWTFFCAILIMMLHSNAWVYVLPISAATCGAGYIVLMKIKKSDISLTELKESFKKMGAASNEDLRLVSVQGTPGDWPDQDFIKYQ
;
A
#
# COMPACT_ATOMS: atom_id res chain seq x y z
N MET A 1 -14.74 -22.52 16.16
CA MET A 1 -15.80 -21.63 15.63
C MET A 1 -15.69 -21.58 14.11
N LYS A 2 -16.65 -22.16 13.39
CA LYS A 2 -16.68 -22.14 11.92
C LYS A 2 -17.07 -20.71 11.45
N PRO A 3 -16.28 -20.05 10.58
CA PRO A 3 -16.70 -18.78 10.01
C PRO A 3 -17.90 -19.04 9.09
N THR A 4 -19.05 -18.50 9.46
CA THR A 4 -20.28 -18.58 8.68
C THR A 4 -20.08 -17.88 7.34
N LYS A 5 -20.37 -18.57 6.23
CA LYS A 5 -20.26 -18.12 4.82
C LYS A 5 -20.82 -16.70 4.56
N HIS A 6 -21.70 -16.20 5.41
CA HIS A 6 -22.29 -14.86 5.28
C HIS A 6 -21.33 -13.69 5.57
N GLN A 7 -20.29 -13.84 6.39
CA GLN A 7 -19.42 -12.70 6.74
C GLN A 7 -18.54 -12.23 5.57
N GLY A 8 -18.15 -13.14 4.66
CA GLY A 8 -17.40 -12.78 3.45
C GLY A 8 -18.26 -12.04 2.41
N ALA A 9 -19.55 -12.37 2.34
CA ALA A 9 -20.48 -11.75 1.40
C ALA A 9 -20.75 -10.27 1.74
N TRP A 10 -20.90 -9.94 3.02
CA TRP A 10 -21.09 -8.55 3.47
C TRP A 10 -19.86 -7.68 3.20
N ALA A 11 -18.65 -8.21 3.39
CA ALA A 11 -17.42 -7.49 3.07
C ALA A 11 -17.31 -7.24 1.56
N LEU A 12 -17.63 -8.24 0.72
CA LEU A 12 -17.64 -8.09 -0.74
C LEU A 12 -18.68 -7.06 -1.21
N ILE A 13 -19.90 -7.08 -0.66
CA ILE A 13 -20.94 -6.09 -0.98
C ILE A 13 -20.52 -4.68 -0.57
N PHE A 14 -19.85 -4.54 0.58
CA PHE A 14 -19.33 -3.25 1.04
C PHE A 14 -18.24 -2.72 0.09
N PHE A 15 -17.27 -3.55 -0.30
CA PHE A 15 -16.23 -3.16 -1.26
C PHE A 15 -16.79 -2.88 -2.67
N LEU A 16 -17.80 -3.64 -3.11
CA LEU A 16 -18.47 -3.40 -4.39
C LEU A 16 -19.26 -2.08 -4.37
N SER A 17 -19.93 -1.77 -3.24
CA SER A 17 -20.66 -0.52 -3.05
C SER A 17 -19.73 0.70 -3.02
N LEU A 18 -18.52 0.54 -2.46
CA LEU A 18 -17.49 1.58 -2.49
C LEU A 18 -16.95 1.82 -3.90
N ALA A 19 -16.79 0.74 -4.69
CA ALA A 19 -16.34 0.83 -6.08
C ALA A 19 -17.40 1.48 -6.99
N VAL A 20 -18.68 1.17 -6.78
CA VAL A 20 -19.80 1.79 -7.52
C VAL A 20 -19.98 3.24 -7.13
N ALA A 21 -19.77 3.61 -5.86
CA ALA A 21 -19.80 5.01 -5.42
C ALA A 21 -18.70 5.85 -6.10
N GLY A 22 -17.54 5.26 -6.43
CA GLY A 22 -16.48 5.91 -7.21
C GLY A 22 -16.84 6.14 -8.68
N ALA A 23 -17.71 5.31 -9.27
CA ALA A 23 -18.16 5.42 -10.66
C ALA A 23 -19.27 6.46 -10.89
N PHE A 24 -20.01 6.84 -9.83
CA PHE A 24 -21.02 7.90 -9.87
C PHE A 24 -20.48 9.28 -9.43
N CYS A 25 -19.22 9.37 -9.02
CA CYS A 25 -18.55 10.65 -8.81
C CYS A 25 -18.13 11.25 -10.16
N PRO A 26 -18.25 12.58 -10.36
CA PRO A 26 -17.85 13.22 -11.61
C PRO A 26 -16.36 12.95 -11.87
N SER A 27 -16.06 12.32 -13.00
CA SER A 27 -14.69 12.09 -13.44
C SER A 27 -14.01 13.44 -13.74
N PRO A 28 -12.67 13.53 -13.61
CA PRO A 28 -11.93 14.75 -13.92
C PRO A 28 -12.02 15.18 -15.40
N VAL A 29 -12.65 14.37 -16.27
CA VAL A 29 -12.94 14.72 -17.67
C VAL A 29 -13.88 15.93 -17.75
N PHE A 30 -14.82 16.08 -16.80
CA PHE A 30 -15.67 17.27 -16.73
C PHE A 30 -14.92 18.54 -16.27
N CYS A 31 -13.70 18.41 -15.75
CA CYS A 31 -12.87 19.55 -15.38
C CYS A 31 -12.05 20.12 -16.56
N GLN A 32 -12.00 19.43 -17.69
CA GLN A 32 -11.31 19.87 -18.91
C GLN A 32 -12.25 20.35 -20.02
N ALA A 33 -13.57 20.28 -19.81
CA ALA A 33 -14.57 20.63 -20.83
C ALA A 33 -14.67 22.13 -21.17
N ASN A 34 -13.81 22.99 -20.59
CA ASN A 34 -13.83 24.45 -20.77
C ASN A 34 -12.45 25.06 -21.09
N THR A 35 -11.42 24.27 -21.40
CA THR A 35 -10.12 24.80 -21.84
C THR A 35 -10.15 25.10 -23.34
N ARG A 36 -9.52 26.21 -23.77
CA ARG A 36 -9.50 26.67 -25.17
C ARG A 36 -8.76 25.64 -26.05
N ALA A 37 -9.22 25.48 -27.29
CA ALA A 37 -8.66 24.52 -28.26
C ALA A 37 -7.15 24.73 -28.54
N GLU A 38 -6.63 25.94 -28.29
CA GLU A 38 -5.21 26.29 -28.43
C GLU A 38 -4.29 25.58 -27.41
N GLU A 39 -4.85 25.06 -26.30
CA GLU A 39 -4.08 24.37 -25.25
C GLU A 39 -3.98 22.84 -25.47
N GLN A 40 -4.57 22.30 -26.55
CA GLN A 40 -4.71 20.84 -26.73
C GLN A 40 -4.18 20.26 -28.05
N SER A 41 -3.55 21.02 -28.94
CA SER A 41 -2.95 20.46 -30.16
C SER A 41 -1.43 20.65 -30.19
N PHE A 42 -0.69 19.57 -29.99
CA PHE A 42 0.70 19.48 -30.43
C PHE A 42 0.68 19.25 -31.94
N ASP A 43 0.80 20.33 -32.71
CA ASP A 43 0.90 20.29 -34.18
C ASP A 43 2.39 20.32 -34.55
N TYR A 44 2.95 19.17 -34.90
CA TYR A 44 4.36 19.07 -35.30
C TYR A 44 4.50 19.42 -36.78
N ASN A 45 5.00 20.62 -37.06
CA ASN A 45 5.33 21.06 -38.41
C ASN A 45 6.87 21.10 -38.59
N PRO A 46 7.49 20.18 -39.32
CA PRO A 46 8.96 20.02 -39.35
C PRO A 46 9.72 21.10 -40.12
N ASP A 47 9.04 22.00 -40.84
CA ASP A 47 9.70 22.99 -41.71
C ASP A 47 9.77 24.41 -41.14
N ALA A 48 9.32 24.64 -39.90
CA ALA A 48 9.45 25.93 -39.22
C ALA A 48 10.79 25.98 -38.46
N GLY A 49 11.84 26.42 -39.14
CA GLY A 49 13.14 26.70 -38.54
C GLY A 49 13.05 27.85 -37.55
N GLU A 50 12.98 27.52 -36.26
CA GLU A 50 13.52 28.26 -35.12
C GLU A 50 13.31 27.38 -33.88
N THR A 51 14.40 26.95 -33.24
CA THR A 51 14.30 26.18 -32.00
C THR A 51 13.62 27.05 -30.94
N PRO A 52 12.46 26.67 -30.38
CA PRO A 52 11.88 27.43 -29.30
C PRO A 52 12.84 27.33 -28.12
N LYS A 53 13.32 28.49 -27.65
CA LYS A 53 13.92 28.63 -26.31
C LYS A 53 13.09 27.77 -25.37
N ILE A 54 13.76 26.85 -24.68
CA ILE A 54 13.20 26.02 -23.61
C ILE A 54 12.14 26.86 -22.90
N GLN A 55 10.86 26.52 -23.12
CA GLN A 55 9.77 27.11 -22.37
C GLN A 55 10.07 26.75 -20.93
N GLN A 56 10.74 27.65 -20.22
CA GLN A 56 10.64 27.69 -18.79
C GLN A 56 9.14 27.80 -18.57
N PHE A 57 8.55 26.76 -18.02
CA PHE A 57 7.22 26.83 -17.42
C PHE A 57 7.32 27.85 -16.29
N ALA A 58 7.42 29.14 -16.64
CA ALA A 58 6.92 30.22 -15.84
C ALA A 58 5.42 29.98 -15.87
N ALA A 59 4.94 29.15 -14.95
CA ALA A 59 3.59 29.32 -14.47
C ALA A 59 3.52 30.79 -14.08
N GLU A 60 2.93 31.62 -14.95
CA GLU A 60 2.52 32.97 -14.57
C GLU A 60 1.58 32.76 -13.39
N THR A 61 2.13 32.82 -12.19
CA THR A 61 1.34 32.85 -10.96
C THR A 61 0.69 34.20 -10.96
N THR A 62 -0.48 34.28 -11.59
CA THR A 62 -1.37 35.43 -11.50
C THR A 62 -1.55 35.69 -10.00
N TYR A 63 -1.31 36.93 -9.56
CA TYR A 63 -1.28 37.30 -8.15
C TYR A 63 -2.58 36.95 -7.38
N GLU A 64 -3.66 36.64 -8.09
CA GLU A 64 -4.94 36.17 -7.55
C GLU A 64 -4.89 34.77 -6.91
N ASP A 65 -3.96 33.91 -7.31
CA ASP A 65 -3.84 32.53 -6.82
C ASP A 65 -2.83 32.36 -5.68
N ALA A 66 -2.24 33.47 -5.20
CA ALA A 66 -1.29 33.48 -4.10
C ALA A 66 -1.91 34.09 -2.83
N VAL A 67 -1.75 33.40 -1.70
CA VAL A 67 -2.06 33.92 -0.37
C VAL A 67 -0.78 34.52 0.20
N LEU A 68 -0.83 35.82 0.50
CA LEU A 68 0.28 36.56 1.07
C LEU A 68 0.16 36.55 2.60
N VAL A 69 1.11 35.91 3.28
CA VAL A 69 1.16 35.82 4.74
C VAL A 69 2.34 36.66 5.22
N ASN A 70 2.06 37.68 6.05
CA ASN A 70 3.10 38.50 6.66
C ASN A 70 3.63 37.81 7.90
N HIS A 71 4.84 37.24 7.81
CA HIS A 71 5.53 36.64 8.94
C HIS A 71 6.43 37.67 9.63
N PRO A 72 6.40 37.80 10.98
CA PRO A 72 7.15 38.85 11.69
C PRO A 72 8.67 38.72 11.55
N ILE A 73 9.19 37.53 11.26
CA ILE A 73 10.63 37.24 11.13
C ILE A 73 11.08 37.11 9.67
N TYR A 74 10.23 36.59 8.78
CA TYR A 74 10.62 36.19 7.42
C TYR A 74 10.06 37.13 6.34
N GLY A 75 9.32 38.18 6.74
CA GLY A 75 8.67 39.10 5.81
C GLY A 75 7.41 38.51 5.17
N ALA A 76 7.01 39.08 4.03
CA ALA A 76 5.87 38.61 3.24
C ALA A 76 6.22 37.32 2.50
N ILE A 77 5.60 36.20 2.88
CA ILE A 77 5.74 34.93 2.18
C ILE A 77 4.48 34.70 1.34
N MET A 78 4.67 34.44 0.06
CA MET A 78 3.58 34.07 -0.86
C MET A 78 3.45 32.55 -0.93
N PHE A 79 2.25 32.03 -0.67
CA PHE A 79 1.92 30.61 -0.83
C PHE A 79 0.83 30.42 -1.89
N SER A 80 0.93 29.39 -2.72
CA SER A 80 -0.15 29.06 -3.65
C SER A 80 -1.40 28.59 -2.89
N LYS A 81 -2.56 29.16 -3.25
CA LYS A 81 -3.90 28.79 -2.73
C LYS A 81 -4.23 27.32 -2.97
N TYR A 82 -3.67 26.71 -4.02
CA TYR A 82 -3.93 25.32 -4.40
C TYR A 82 -2.90 24.32 -3.86
N ARG A 83 -2.04 24.71 -2.91
CA ARG A 83 -1.04 23.81 -2.30
C ARG A 83 -1.67 22.52 -1.73
N TRP A 84 -2.90 22.60 -1.23
CA TRP A 84 -3.64 21.44 -0.74
C TRP A 84 -3.89 20.38 -1.83
N LYS A 85 -4.05 20.78 -3.10
CA LYS A 85 -4.24 19.84 -4.23
C LYS A 85 -3.03 18.92 -4.39
N SER A 86 -1.82 19.46 -4.26
CA SER A 86 -0.58 18.66 -4.33
C SER A 86 -0.53 17.59 -3.23
N TRP A 87 -0.95 17.94 -2.01
CA TRP A 87 -1.03 16.99 -0.89
C TRP A 87 -2.12 15.93 -1.09
N VAL A 88 -3.27 16.30 -1.67
CA VAL A 88 -4.32 15.34 -2.05
C VAL A 88 -3.83 14.38 -3.12
N THR A 89 -3.12 14.86 -4.15
CA THR A 89 -2.57 13.97 -5.18
C THR A 89 -1.54 13.00 -4.60
N ARG A 90 -0.67 13.50 -3.69
CA ARG A 90 0.30 12.64 -2.99
C ARG A 90 -0.38 11.59 -2.10
N SER A 91 -1.42 11.97 -1.34
CA SER A 91 -2.15 11.02 -0.51
C SER A 91 -2.83 9.94 -1.38
N LEU A 92 -3.38 10.33 -2.53
CA LEU A 92 -4.00 9.40 -3.48
C LEU A 92 -2.97 8.38 -4.01
N TYR A 93 -1.79 8.83 -4.45
CA TYR A 93 -0.72 7.91 -4.88
C TYR A 93 -0.30 6.93 -3.78
N LEU A 94 -0.11 7.43 -2.56
CA LEU A 94 0.25 6.59 -1.42
C LEU A 94 -0.84 5.57 -1.08
N THR A 95 -2.11 5.96 -1.15
CA THR A 95 -3.23 5.03 -0.92
C THR A 95 -3.31 3.94 -1.99
N LEU A 96 -3.10 4.28 -3.27
CA LEU A 96 -3.05 3.31 -4.37
C LEU A 96 -1.91 2.30 -4.18
N ILE A 97 -0.71 2.78 -3.86
CA ILE A 97 0.44 1.92 -3.57
C ILE A 97 0.13 1.00 -2.38
N ASN A 98 -0.50 1.54 -1.33
CA ASN A 98 -0.83 0.75 -0.14
C ASN A 98 -1.87 -0.34 -0.44
N ILE A 99 -2.89 -0.04 -1.25
CA ILE A 99 -3.89 -1.03 -1.70
C ILE A 99 -3.21 -2.12 -2.53
N ALA A 100 -2.31 -1.75 -3.44
CA ALA A 100 -1.54 -2.71 -4.22
C ALA A 100 -0.68 -3.61 -3.32
N LEU A 101 -0.03 -3.04 -2.29
CA LEU A 101 0.77 -3.80 -1.32
C LEU A 101 -0.09 -4.82 -0.55
N ILE A 102 -1.29 -4.40 -0.12
CA ILE A 102 -2.26 -5.29 0.55
C ILE A 102 -2.70 -6.42 -0.40
N ALA A 103 -2.95 -6.13 -1.67
CA ALA A 103 -3.30 -7.14 -2.65
C ALA A 103 -2.17 -8.19 -2.83
N VAL A 104 -0.91 -7.75 -2.89
CA VAL A 104 0.26 -8.64 -2.95
C VAL A 104 0.38 -9.51 -1.69
N MET A 105 0.18 -8.93 -0.50
CA MET A 105 0.19 -9.70 0.75
C MET A 105 -0.92 -10.76 0.81
N LEU A 106 -2.07 -10.48 0.19
CA LEU A 106 -3.19 -11.43 0.13
C LEU A 106 -2.93 -12.55 -0.88
N SER A 107 -2.29 -12.25 -2.01
CA SER A 107 -1.98 -13.25 -3.05
C SER A 107 -0.86 -14.21 -2.65
N LEU A 108 0.04 -13.80 -1.75
CA LEU A 108 1.13 -14.66 -1.28
C LEU A 108 0.61 -15.84 -0.44
N SER A 109 1.05 -17.05 -0.77
CA SER A 109 0.76 -18.25 0.03
C SER A 109 1.56 -18.21 1.34
N LYS A 110 0.91 -18.55 2.47
CA LYS A 110 1.55 -18.53 3.80
C LYS A 110 2.03 -19.93 4.24
N ASN A 111 2.27 -20.82 3.28
CA ASN A 111 2.66 -22.22 3.56
C ASN A 111 4.17 -22.37 3.78
N GLU A 112 4.96 -21.42 3.28
CA GLU A 112 6.42 -21.45 3.33
C GLU A 112 6.95 -20.32 4.23
N GLU A 113 8.04 -20.60 4.96
CA GLU A 113 8.66 -19.65 5.89
C GLU A 113 9.15 -18.37 5.21
N TYR A 114 9.76 -18.51 4.03
CA TYR A 114 10.21 -17.36 3.23
C TYR A 114 9.06 -16.41 2.91
N ASN A 115 7.92 -16.95 2.49
CA ASN A 115 6.74 -16.15 2.17
C ASN A 115 6.16 -15.48 3.43
N LEU A 116 6.27 -16.12 4.59
CA LEU A 116 5.80 -15.56 5.86
C LEU A 116 6.68 -14.37 6.31
N ILE A 117 8.01 -14.49 6.17
CA ILE A 117 8.96 -13.39 6.44
C ILE A 117 8.69 -12.22 5.49
N VAL A 118 8.54 -12.49 4.19
CA VAL A 118 8.22 -11.47 3.17
C VAL A 118 6.90 -10.78 3.52
N ALA A 119 5.87 -11.53 3.90
CA ALA A 119 4.59 -10.97 4.31
C ALA A 119 4.71 -10.07 5.55
N TYR A 120 5.55 -10.40 6.53
CA TYR A 120 5.81 -9.53 7.68
C TYR A 120 6.48 -8.21 7.26
N VAL A 121 7.51 -8.26 6.41
CA VAL A 121 8.20 -7.05 5.92
C VAL A 121 7.23 -6.16 5.14
N LEU A 122 6.45 -6.74 4.22
CA LEU A 122 5.44 -6.01 3.47
C LEU A 122 4.34 -5.42 4.38
N SER A 123 3.96 -6.13 5.45
CA SER A 123 2.98 -5.61 6.41
C SER A 123 3.50 -4.38 7.17
N GLY A 124 4.78 -4.36 7.53
CA GLY A 124 5.43 -3.19 8.12
C GLY A 124 5.48 -2.00 7.17
N ALA A 125 5.81 -2.24 5.89
CA ALA A 125 5.79 -1.20 4.87
C ALA A 125 4.38 -0.62 4.63
N SER A 126 3.34 -1.47 4.58
CA SER A 126 1.94 -1.04 4.48
C SER A 126 1.51 -0.18 5.67
N PHE A 127 1.94 -0.55 6.88
CA PHE A 127 1.66 0.24 8.08
C PHE A 127 2.34 1.61 8.05
N ALA A 128 3.61 1.68 7.63
CA ALA A 128 4.33 2.94 7.47
C ALA A 128 3.66 3.85 6.42
N LEU A 129 3.25 3.30 5.28
CA LEU A 129 2.49 4.05 4.27
C LEU A 129 1.15 4.57 4.81
N SER A 130 0.46 3.76 5.61
CA SER A 130 -0.80 4.17 6.25
C SER A 130 -0.60 5.36 7.19
N ILE A 131 0.46 5.35 8.01
CA ILE A 131 0.82 6.50 8.86
C ILE A 131 1.12 7.74 8.01
N TRP A 132 1.84 7.58 6.91
CA TRP A 132 2.18 8.70 6.04
C TRP A 132 0.93 9.31 5.35
N THR A 133 -0.02 8.48 4.95
CA THR A 133 -1.32 8.95 4.45
C THR A 133 -2.13 9.70 5.52
N PHE A 134 -2.04 9.26 6.78
CA PHE A 134 -2.65 9.94 7.91
C PHE A 134 -2.02 11.32 8.16
N PHE A 135 -0.70 11.45 8.09
CA PHE A 135 -0.04 12.77 8.16
C PHE A 135 -0.45 13.69 7.00
N CYS A 136 -0.65 13.15 5.80
CA CYS A 136 -1.19 13.93 4.70
C CYS A 136 -2.60 14.46 5.01
N ALA A 137 -3.46 13.65 5.64
CA ALA A 137 -4.78 14.09 6.08
C ALA A 137 -4.72 15.22 7.12
N ILE A 138 -3.81 15.12 8.10
CA ILE A 138 -3.59 16.18 9.10
C ILE A 138 -3.11 17.48 8.44
N LEU A 139 -2.16 17.40 7.49
CA LEU A 139 -1.69 18.60 6.78
C LEU A 139 -2.81 19.27 5.98
N ILE A 140 -3.67 18.50 5.31
CA ILE A 140 -4.82 19.05 4.57
C ILE A 140 -5.80 19.74 5.53
N MET A 141 -6.01 19.18 6.73
CA MET A 141 -6.82 19.80 7.78
C MET A 141 -6.21 21.14 8.25
N MET A 142 -4.89 21.20 8.47
CA MET A 142 -4.19 22.45 8.82
C MET A 142 -4.29 23.51 7.71
N LEU A 143 -4.35 23.09 6.45
CA LEU A 143 -4.56 23.97 5.30
C LEU A 143 -6.03 24.44 5.15
N HIS A 144 -6.93 24.10 6.09
CA HIS A 144 -8.36 24.47 6.09
C HIS A 144 -9.11 24.07 4.80
N SER A 145 -8.67 22.99 4.14
CA SER A 145 -9.33 22.47 2.95
C SER A 145 -10.26 21.31 3.30
N ASN A 146 -11.51 21.35 2.85
CA ASN A 146 -12.52 20.29 3.07
C ASN A 146 -12.11 18.91 2.53
N ALA A 147 -11.04 18.83 1.72
CA ALA A 147 -10.53 17.57 1.20
C ALA A 147 -10.08 16.57 2.30
N TRP A 148 -9.84 17.04 3.53
CA TRP A 148 -9.48 16.17 4.67
C TRP A 148 -10.54 15.11 4.97
N VAL A 149 -11.83 15.44 4.74
CA VAL A 149 -12.97 14.55 5.00
C VAL A 149 -12.92 13.28 4.13
N TYR A 150 -12.29 13.35 2.96
CA TYR A 150 -12.13 12.18 2.09
C TYR A 150 -10.88 11.37 2.43
N VAL A 151 -9.75 12.03 2.69
CA VAL A 151 -8.46 11.35 2.89
C VAL A 151 -8.37 10.66 4.24
N LEU A 152 -8.93 11.27 5.29
CA LEU A 152 -8.83 10.76 6.67
C LEU A 152 -9.52 9.40 6.83
N PRO A 153 -10.80 9.19 6.43
CA PRO A 153 -11.45 7.89 6.54
C PRO A 153 -10.75 6.80 5.73
N ILE A 154 -10.22 7.15 4.55
CA ILE A 154 -9.48 6.19 3.70
C ILE A 154 -8.21 5.73 4.43
N SER A 155 -7.44 6.64 5.02
CA SER A 155 -6.24 6.27 5.78
C SER A 155 -6.55 5.34 6.97
N ALA A 156 -7.64 5.62 7.69
CA ALA A 156 -8.10 4.79 8.80
C ALA A 156 -8.55 3.40 8.31
N ALA A 157 -9.28 3.33 7.20
CA ALA A 157 -9.72 2.08 6.59
C ALA A 157 -8.53 1.22 6.12
N THR A 158 -7.53 1.82 5.48
CA THR A 158 -6.32 1.08 5.04
C THR A 158 -5.49 0.60 6.23
N CYS A 159 -5.41 1.39 7.31
CA CYS A 159 -4.74 0.97 8.54
C CYS A 159 -5.47 -0.22 9.20
N GLY A 160 -6.81 -0.16 9.27
CA GLY A 160 -7.64 -1.26 9.76
C GLY A 160 -7.50 -2.53 8.92
N ALA A 161 -7.50 -2.41 7.59
CA ALA A 161 -7.27 -3.52 6.68
C ALA A 161 -5.88 -4.15 6.90
N GLY A 162 -4.84 -3.33 7.02
CA GLY A 162 -3.48 -3.79 7.33
C GLY A 162 -3.39 -4.57 8.64
N TYR A 163 -4.07 -4.10 9.69
CA TYR A 163 -4.13 -4.81 10.98
C TYR A 163 -4.80 -6.19 10.86
N ILE A 164 -5.90 -6.29 10.11
CA ILE A 164 -6.58 -7.58 9.87
C ILE A 164 -5.66 -8.55 9.12
N VAL A 165 -4.91 -8.06 8.12
CA VAL A 165 -3.94 -8.87 7.38
C VAL A 165 -2.82 -9.35 8.30
N LEU A 166 -2.27 -8.48 9.14
CA LEU A 166 -1.25 -8.85 10.13
C LEU A 166 -1.75 -9.96 11.07
N MET A 167 -2.98 -9.86 11.56
CA MET A 167 -3.58 -10.90 12.40
C MET A 167 -3.74 -12.24 11.67
N LYS A 168 -4.03 -12.23 10.37
CA LYS A 168 -4.06 -13.45 9.55
C LYS A 168 -2.67 -14.05 9.36
N ILE A 169 -1.65 -13.23 9.15
CA ILE A 169 -0.25 -13.68 9.04
C ILE A 169 0.17 -14.33 10.36
N LYS A 170 -0.06 -13.66 11.49
CA LYS A 170 0.24 -14.18 12.84
C LYS A 170 -0.45 -15.52 13.13
N LYS A 171 -1.71 -15.70 12.72
CA LYS A 171 -2.40 -16.99 12.87
C LYS A 171 -1.77 -18.10 12.03
N SER A 172 -1.27 -17.76 10.84
CA SER A 172 -0.61 -18.74 9.95
C SER A 172 0.73 -19.18 10.54
N ASP A 173 1.46 -18.27 11.17
CA ASP A 173 2.73 -18.52 11.86
C ASP A 173 2.60 -19.53 13.02
N ILE A 174 1.61 -19.33 13.89
CA ILE A 174 1.29 -20.26 14.99
C ILE A 174 0.99 -21.65 14.44
N SER A 175 0.19 -21.73 13.36
CA SER A 175 -0.18 -23.02 12.78
C SER A 175 1.01 -23.78 12.18
N LEU A 176 1.97 -23.10 11.55
CA LEU A 176 3.17 -23.75 11.03
C LEU A 176 4.06 -24.29 12.16
N THR A 177 4.14 -23.55 13.26
CA THR A 177 4.92 -23.95 14.43
C THR A 177 4.34 -25.21 15.08
N GLU A 178 3.01 -25.26 15.26
CA GLU A 178 2.29 -26.44 15.78
C GLU A 178 2.46 -27.65 14.85
N LEU A 179 2.40 -27.43 13.53
CA LEU A 179 2.56 -28.49 12.53
C LEU A 179 3.97 -29.11 12.60
N LYS A 180 5.01 -28.28 12.70
CA LYS A 180 6.39 -28.75 12.92
C LYS A 180 6.53 -29.54 14.22
N GLU A 181 5.91 -29.06 15.31
CA GLU A 181 5.97 -29.75 16.59
C GLU A 181 5.24 -31.10 16.55
N SER A 182 4.13 -31.19 15.82
CA SER A 182 3.39 -32.44 15.61
C SER A 182 4.19 -33.47 14.81
N PHE A 183 4.89 -33.04 13.74
CA PHE A 183 5.80 -33.91 12.99
C PHE A 183 6.96 -34.39 13.85
N LYS A 184 7.52 -33.51 14.69
CA LYS A 184 8.59 -33.88 15.62
C LYS A 184 8.11 -34.91 16.66
N LYS A 185 6.90 -34.76 17.19
CA LYS A 185 6.30 -35.73 18.13
C LYS A 185 5.99 -37.06 17.46
N MET A 186 5.49 -37.04 16.23
CA MET A 186 5.18 -38.25 15.46
C MET A 186 6.45 -39.01 15.06
N GLY A 187 7.52 -38.31 14.66
CA GLY A 187 8.83 -38.92 14.41
C GLY A 187 9.52 -39.42 15.69
N ALA A 188 9.29 -38.79 16.85
CA ALA A 188 9.77 -39.29 18.14
C ALA A 188 8.99 -40.52 18.62
N ALA A 189 7.70 -40.61 18.27
CA ALA A 189 6.83 -41.74 18.60
C ALA A 189 6.99 -42.94 17.66
N SER A 190 7.49 -42.76 16.43
CA SER A 190 7.72 -43.86 15.48
C SER A 190 9.06 -44.60 15.66
N ASN A 191 9.58 -44.64 16.89
CA ASN A 191 10.73 -45.49 17.25
C ASN A 191 10.28 -46.96 17.29
N GLU A 192 10.00 -47.57 16.14
CA GLU A 192 9.65 -49.00 16.06
C GLU A 192 10.84 -49.92 15.74
N ASP A 193 12.06 -49.40 15.53
CA ASP A 193 13.23 -50.29 15.49
C ASP A 193 14.55 -49.58 15.84
N LEU A 194 15.27 -50.09 16.85
CA LEU A 194 16.53 -49.53 17.34
C LEU A 194 17.68 -49.64 16.32
N ARG A 195 17.49 -50.46 15.26
CA ARG A 195 18.48 -50.70 14.20
C ARG A 195 18.28 -49.80 12.97
N LEU A 196 17.12 -49.17 12.85
CA LEU A 196 16.77 -48.24 11.77
C LEU A 196 16.45 -46.87 12.37
N VAL A 197 17.39 -46.34 13.17
CA VAL A 197 17.26 -44.97 13.69
C VAL A 197 17.49 -44.01 12.51
N SER A 198 16.39 -43.46 11.97
CA SER A 198 16.48 -42.33 11.05
C SER A 198 17.08 -41.15 11.81
N VAL A 199 18.23 -40.66 11.33
CA VAL A 199 18.86 -39.46 11.87
C VAL A 199 17.86 -38.30 11.76
N GLN A 200 17.50 -37.71 12.90
CA GLN A 200 16.60 -36.54 12.94
C GLN A 200 17.30 -35.36 12.25
N GLY A 201 16.91 -35.09 11.00
CA GLY A 201 17.30 -33.90 10.27
C GLY A 201 16.08 -33.02 10.01
N THR A 202 16.21 -31.73 10.30
CA THR A 202 15.26 -30.69 9.86
C THR A 202 15.50 -30.41 8.37
N PRO A 203 14.48 -30.13 7.53
CA PRO A 203 14.72 -29.75 6.14
C PRO A 203 15.63 -28.51 6.08
N GLY A 204 16.83 -28.65 5.52
CA GLY A 204 17.84 -27.58 5.43
C GLY A 204 19.11 -27.81 6.25
N ASP A 205 19.17 -28.86 7.08
CA ASP A 205 20.29 -29.11 7.99
C ASP A 205 21.20 -30.25 7.48
N TRP A 206 21.78 -30.08 6.29
CA TRP A 206 22.76 -31.03 5.74
C TRP A 206 24.12 -30.38 5.48
N PRO A 207 25.00 -30.31 6.48
CA PRO A 207 26.43 -30.24 6.25
C PRO A 207 27.09 -31.59 6.61
N ASP A 208 27.49 -32.30 5.56
CA ASP A 208 28.68 -33.18 5.51
C ASP A 208 28.74 -34.48 6.33
N GLN A 209 27.62 -35.06 6.81
CA GLN A 209 27.69 -36.41 7.42
C GLN A 209 26.97 -37.46 6.59
N ASP A 210 27.81 -38.17 5.85
CA ASP A 210 27.53 -39.38 5.09
C ASP A 210 26.61 -40.33 5.86
N PHE A 211 25.56 -40.75 5.17
CA PHE A 211 24.54 -41.64 5.66
C PHE A 211 25.18 -43.02 5.91
N ILE A 212 24.94 -43.59 7.08
CA ILE A 212 25.31 -44.94 7.55
C ILE A 212 26.62 -44.98 8.36
N LYS A 213 26.47 -44.97 9.70
CA LYS A 213 27.47 -45.60 10.59
C LYS A 213 27.26 -47.11 10.53
N TYR A 214 28.16 -47.81 9.84
CA TYR A 214 28.33 -49.25 10.06
C TYR A 214 29.00 -49.44 11.42
N GLN A 215 28.40 -50.28 12.26
CA GLN A 215 29.02 -50.80 13.47
C GLN A 215 29.83 -52.06 13.13
#